data_AF-A0A1S1HI11-F1
#
_entry.id   AF-A0A1S1HI11-F1
#
_cell.length_a   1.000
_cell.length_b   1.000
_cell.length_c   1.000
_cell.angle_alpha   90.00
_cell.angle_beta   90.00
_cell.angle_gamma   90.00
#
_symmetry.space_group_name_H-M   'P 1'
#
loop_
_entity.id
_entity.type
_entity.pdbx_description
1 polymer ?
#
loop_
_entity_poly.entity_id
_entity_poly.type
_entity_poly.pdbx_seq_one_letter_code
_entity_poly.pdbx_strand_id
1 'polypeptide(L)'
;MRTILTSMALLALCACDAAEKNVTEPTEAAGNVTNYVAEVVALPERQRNAVFFRAIRDAGLPCQSVTGAEQTAAGEKAPMWRAQCEDGVAHLIQVLPDGTANVVSRATP
;
A
#
# COMPACT_ATOMS: atom_id res chain seq x y z
N MET A 1 25.14 -50.77 -22.11
CA MET A 1 26.55 -50.54 -21.71
C MET A 1 26.82 -49.04 -21.71
N ARG A 2 27.43 -48.54 -20.62
CA ARG A 2 28.18 -47.26 -20.47
C ARG A 2 27.39 -45.99 -20.09
N THR A 3 27.02 -45.94 -18.82
CA THR A 3 27.27 -44.92 -17.79
C THR A 3 28.08 -43.63 -18.11
N ILE A 4 27.63 -42.51 -17.47
CA ILE A 4 28.37 -41.33 -16.92
C ILE A 4 28.75 -40.24 -17.96
N LEU A 5 28.53 -38.91 -17.84
CA LEU A 5 28.72 -37.93 -16.75
C LEU A 5 27.69 -36.76 -16.80
N THR A 6 27.27 -36.35 -15.61
CA THR A 6 26.81 -35.00 -15.21
C THR A 6 27.77 -33.88 -15.59
N SER A 7 27.26 -32.74 -16.05
CA SER A 7 27.94 -31.45 -15.94
C SER A 7 26.92 -30.35 -15.66
N MET A 8 26.72 -30.12 -14.36
CA MET A 8 26.13 -28.92 -13.78
C MET A 8 26.96 -27.72 -14.25
N ALA A 9 26.38 -26.85 -15.08
CA ALA A 9 26.93 -25.53 -15.34
C ALA A 9 26.12 -24.52 -14.52
N LEU A 10 26.53 -24.33 -13.25
CA LEU A 10 26.19 -23.13 -12.50
C LEU A 10 27.15 -22.01 -12.94
N LEU A 11 26.62 -20.95 -13.55
CA LEU A 11 27.28 -19.65 -13.53
C LEU A 11 26.28 -18.53 -13.25
N ALA A 12 26.40 -18.05 -12.01
CA ALA A 12 26.37 -16.65 -11.57
C ALA A 12 25.23 -15.78 -12.11
N LEU A 13 24.12 -15.74 -11.36
CA LEU A 13 23.28 -14.54 -11.35
C LEU A 13 24.11 -13.39 -10.78
N CYS A 14 24.18 -12.33 -11.59
CA CYS A 14 24.72 -11.03 -11.25
C CYS A 14 24.12 -10.52 -9.95
N ALA A 15 24.98 -9.99 -9.08
CA ALA A 15 24.64 -9.33 -7.85
C ALA A 15 23.61 -8.22 -8.10
N CYS A 16 22.38 -8.46 -7.64
CA CYS A 16 21.43 -7.40 -7.36
C CYS A 16 21.83 -6.85 -5.98
N ASP A 17 22.17 -5.57 -5.93
CA ASP A 17 22.47 -4.80 -4.73
C ASP A 17 21.65 -5.29 -3.53
N ALA A 18 22.31 -5.96 -2.60
CA ALA A 18 21.77 -6.26 -1.30
C ALA A 18 21.75 -4.95 -0.51
N ALA A 19 20.68 -4.18 -0.66
CA ALA A 19 20.25 -3.30 0.41
C ALA A 19 20.14 -4.17 1.68
N GLU A 20 20.96 -3.84 2.67
CA GLU A 20 21.04 -4.55 3.95
C GLU A 20 19.65 -4.70 4.54
N LYS A 21 19.05 -5.88 4.35
CA LYS A 21 17.84 -6.27 5.06
C LYS A 21 18.25 -6.53 6.49
N ASN A 22 18.12 -5.52 7.32
CA ASN A 22 18.00 -5.72 8.75
C ASN A 22 16.67 -6.45 8.97
N VAL A 23 16.68 -7.78 8.86
CA VAL A 23 15.55 -8.63 9.21
C VAL A 23 15.51 -8.68 10.73
N THR A 24 14.94 -7.65 11.32
CA THR A 24 14.31 -7.79 12.62
C THR A 24 13.11 -8.70 12.38
N GLU A 25 13.17 -9.93 12.90
CA GLU A 25 11.98 -10.78 13.02
C GLU A 25 10.84 -9.94 13.62
N PRO A 26 9.60 -9.98 13.08
CA PRO A 26 8.48 -9.39 13.77
C PRO A 26 8.31 -10.18 15.06
N THR A 27 8.79 -9.61 16.17
CA THR A 27 8.28 -9.99 17.48
C THR A 27 6.78 -9.73 17.42
N GLU A 28 5.98 -10.78 17.53
CA GLU A 28 4.54 -10.65 17.72
C GLU A 28 4.33 -9.96 19.07
N ALA A 29 4.33 -8.63 19.04
CA ALA A 29 3.90 -7.81 20.16
C ALA A 29 2.39 -7.99 20.32
N ALA A 30 2.00 -9.05 21.02
CA ALA A 30 0.67 -9.17 21.58
C ALA A 30 0.48 -8.01 22.58
N GLY A 31 -0.17 -6.91 22.14
CA GLY A 31 -0.55 -5.84 23.06
C GLY A 31 -0.72 -4.42 22.54
N ASN A 32 -0.80 -4.16 21.23
CA ASN A 32 -1.28 -2.86 20.74
C ASN A 32 -2.19 -3.12 19.54
N VAL A 33 -3.48 -2.82 19.65
CA VAL A 33 -4.35 -2.76 18.48
C VAL A 33 -3.82 -1.60 17.66
N THR A 34 -3.03 -1.90 16.62
CA THR A 34 -2.43 -0.89 15.76
C THR A 34 -3.50 0.06 15.26
N ASN A 35 -3.40 1.34 15.61
CA ASN A 35 -4.32 2.34 15.12
C ASN A 35 -3.85 2.85 13.76
N TYR A 36 -4.28 2.18 12.70
CA TYR A 36 -3.89 2.49 11.33
C TYR A 36 -4.28 3.91 10.88
N VAL A 37 -5.24 4.56 11.56
CA VAL A 37 -5.57 5.97 11.30
C VAL A 37 -4.37 6.86 11.57
N ALA A 38 -3.73 6.69 12.74
CA ALA A 38 -2.60 7.52 13.14
C ALA A 38 -1.39 7.29 12.23
N GLU A 39 -1.17 6.03 11.82
CA GLU A 39 -0.10 5.68 10.89
C GLU A 39 -0.28 6.38 9.54
N VAL A 40 -1.46 6.25 8.92
CA VAL A 40 -1.75 6.85 7.61
C VAL A 40 -1.64 8.38 7.64
N VAL A 41 -2.04 9.01 8.74
CA VAL A 41 -1.89 10.47 8.92
C VAL A 41 -0.41 10.87 9.01
N ALA A 42 0.42 10.07 9.69
CA ALA A 42 1.84 10.34 9.86
C ALA A 42 2.68 10.05 8.61
N LEU A 43 2.14 9.32 7.63
CA LEU A 43 2.86 8.98 6.40
C LEU A 43 3.24 10.23 5.59
N PRO A 44 4.46 10.27 5.03
CA PRO A 44 4.81 11.20 3.96
C PRO A 44 3.81 11.09 2.82
N GLU A 45 3.51 12.21 2.16
CA GLU A 45 2.46 12.28 1.12
C GLU A 45 2.56 11.17 0.07
N ARG A 46 3.76 10.92 -0.48
CA ARG A 46 3.93 9.86 -1.49
C ARG A 46 3.55 8.47 -0.98
N GLN A 47 3.87 8.14 0.27
CA GLN A 47 3.53 6.85 0.86
C GLN A 47 2.03 6.77 1.14
N ARG A 48 1.45 7.86 1.66
CA ARG A 48 0.01 7.97 1.87
C ARG A 48 -0.78 7.83 0.57
N ASN A 49 -0.32 8.45 -0.52
CA ASN A 49 -0.93 8.32 -1.84
C ASN A 49 -0.85 6.87 -2.36
N ALA A 50 0.21 6.12 -2.06
CA ALA A 50 0.31 4.70 -2.40
C ALA A 50 -0.71 3.84 -1.63
N VAL A 51 -0.95 4.13 -0.33
CA VAL A 51 -2.00 3.48 0.47
C VAL A 51 -3.38 3.76 -0.12
N PHE A 52 -3.66 5.02 -0.48
CA PHE A 52 -4.93 5.42 -1.08
C PHE A 52 -5.14 4.81 -2.47
N PHE A 53 -4.10 4.77 -3.29
CA PHE A 53 -4.13 4.05 -4.56
C PHE A 53 -4.51 2.59 -4.36
N ARG A 54 -3.88 1.90 -3.39
CA ARG A 54 -4.19 0.51 -3.07
C ARG A 54 -5.65 0.35 -2.64
N ALA A 55 -6.13 1.19 -1.73
CA ALA A 55 -7.51 1.16 -1.25
C ALA A 55 -8.53 1.33 -2.38
N ILE A 56 -8.32 2.28 -3.29
CA ILE A 56 -9.18 2.50 -4.46
C ILE A 56 -9.23 1.27 -5.36
N ARG A 57 -8.06 0.66 -5.62
CA ARG A 57 -7.96 -0.55 -6.46
C ARG A 57 -8.59 -1.78 -5.80
N ASP A 58 -8.45 -1.94 -4.49
CA ASP A 58 -9.08 -3.01 -3.72
C ASP A 58 -10.60 -2.89 -3.70
N ALA A 59 -11.13 -1.65 -3.76
CA ALA A 59 -12.55 -1.38 -3.95
C ALA A 59 -13.05 -1.62 -5.40
N GLY A 60 -12.19 -2.07 -6.31
CA GLY A 60 -12.54 -2.35 -7.71
C GLY A 60 -12.70 -1.11 -8.59
N LEU A 61 -12.27 0.06 -8.13
CA LEU A 61 -12.41 1.32 -8.87
C LEU A 61 -11.23 1.54 -9.83
N PRO A 62 -11.46 2.20 -10.98
CA PRO A 62 -10.40 2.60 -11.87
C PRO A 62 -9.59 3.75 -11.24
N CYS A 63 -8.27 3.60 -11.23
CA CYS A 63 -7.30 4.64 -10.90
C CYS A 63 -5.92 4.11 -11.30
N GLN A 64 -5.13 4.83 -12.11
CA GLN A 64 -3.78 4.39 -12.49
C GLN A 64 -2.72 4.88 -11.50
N SER A 65 -2.92 6.09 -10.97
CA SER A 65 -2.09 6.67 -9.93
C SER A 65 -2.89 7.69 -9.13
N VAL A 66 -2.57 7.84 -7.85
CA VAL A 66 -3.07 8.95 -7.01
C VAL A 66 -2.05 10.07 -7.08
N THR A 67 -2.44 11.20 -7.66
CA THR A 67 -1.57 12.36 -7.90
C THR A 67 -1.51 13.29 -6.69
N GLY A 68 -2.49 13.22 -5.80
CA GLY A 68 -2.53 13.98 -4.55
C GLY A 68 -3.68 13.53 -3.67
N ALA A 69 -3.60 13.83 -2.38
CA ALA A 69 -4.68 13.58 -1.44
C ALA A 69 -4.78 14.66 -0.38
N GLU A 70 -5.95 15.30 -0.34
CA GLU A 70 -6.25 16.37 0.60
C GLU A 70 -7.21 15.88 1.68
N GLN A 71 -6.94 16.27 2.93
CA GLN A 71 -7.87 16.01 4.02
C GLN A 71 -9.04 16.99 3.91
N THR A 72 -10.26 16.51 3.71
CA THR A 72 -11.43 17.38 3.44
C THR A 72 -12.20 17.76 4.70
N ALA A 73 -12.22 16.87 5.69
CA ALA A 73 -12.69 17.11 7.05
C ALA A 73 -12.33 15.92 7.95
N ALA A 74 -12.26 16.12 9.26
CA ALA A 74 -12.31 15.00 10.20
C ALA A 74 -13.75 14.46 10.21
N GLY A 75 -13.98 13.26 9.67
CA GLY A 75 -15.21 12.55 9.96
C GLY A 75 -15.26 12.21 11.46
N GLU A 76 -16.46 12.00 12.02
CA GLU A 76 -16.66 11.81 13.47
C GLU A 76 -15.73 10.75 14.11
N LYS A 77 -15.28 9.76 13.33
CA LYS A 77 -14.43 8.65 13.81
C LYS A 77 -13.01 8.66 13.26
N ALA A 78 -12.79 9.26 12.09
CA ALA A 78 -11.51 9.25 11.39
C ALA A 78 -11.47 10.33 10.27
N PRO A 79 -10.28 10.87 9.95
CA PRO A 79 -10.10 11.83 8.87
C PRO A 79 -10.55 11.25 7.52
N MET A 80 -11.27 12.09 6.77
CA MET A 80 -11.65 11.78 5.40
C MET A 80 -10.67 12.45 4.44
N TRP A 81 -10.25 11.70 3.44
CA TRP A 81 -9.30 12.11 2.42
C TRP A 81 -9.98 12.14 1.07
N ARG A 82 -9.75 13.19 0.30
CA ARG A 82 -10.07 13.26 -1.12
C ARG A 82 -8.81 12.94 -1.91
N ALA A 83 -8.72 11.71 -2.39
CA ALA A 83 -7.64 11.24 -3.24
C ALA A 83 -7.99 11.53 -4.70
N GLN A 84 -7.08 12.22 -5.38
CA GLN A 84 -7.20 12.59 -6.79
C GLN A 84 -6.46 11.56 -7.65
N CYS A 85 -7.18 10.92 -8.57
CA CYS A 85 -6.58 10.06 -9.58
C CYS A 85 -6.10 10.88 -10.78
N GLU A 86 -5.13 10.33 -11.52
CA GLU A 86 -4.55 10.91 -12.74
C GLU A 86 -5.59 11.24 -13.82
N ASP A 87 -6.65 10.45 -13.92
CA ASP A 87 -7.75 10.64 -14.86
C ASP A 87 -8.72 11.79 -14.47
N GLY A 88 -8.41 12.52 -13.40
CA GLY A 88 -9.24 13.63 -12.92
C GLY A 88 -10.39 13.19 -12.00
N VAL A 89 -10.62 11.89 -11.80
CA VAL A 89 -11.63 11.39 -10.87
C VAL A 89 -11.10 11.47 -9.43
N ALA A 90 -11.95 11.91 -8.50
CA ALA A 90 -11.62 11.96 -7.08
C ALA A 90 -12.48 10.97 -6.28
N HIS A 91 -11.84 10.28 -5.34
CA HIS A 91 -12.47 9.34 -4.43
C HIS A 91 -12.34 9.82 -2.99
N LEU A 92 -13.38 9.62 -2.19
CA LEU A 92 -13.34 9.87 -0.75
C LEU A 92 -12.92 8.59 -0.04
N ILE A 93 -11.94 8.70 0.84
CA ILE A 93 -11.36 7.56 1.56
C ILE A 93 -11.38 7.87 3.06
N GLN A 94 -11.87 6.92 3.84
CA GLN A 94 -11.74 6.90 5.28
C GLN A 94 -11.06 5.61 5.71
N VAL A 95 -9.92 5.73 6.38
CA VAL A 95 -9.23 4.58 7.00
C VAL A 95 -9.75 4.45 8.42
N LEU A 96 -10.12 3.24 8.83
CA LEU A 96 -10.59 2.91 10.16
C LEU A 96 -9.43 2.41 11.04
N PRO A 97 -9.58 2.42 12.38
CA PRO A 97 -8.52 1.98 13.29
C PRO A 97 -8.03 0.54 13.06
N ASP A 98 -8.88 -0.34 12.52
CA ASP A 98 -8.55 -1.73 12.19
C ASP A 98 -7.82 -1.90 10.83
N GLY A 99 -7.58 -0.81 10.11
CA GLY A 99 -6.93 -0.81 8.80
C GLY A 99 -7.90 -0.98 7.63
N THR A 100 -9.20 -1.14 7.89
CA THR A 100 -10.22 -1.16 6.84
C THR A 100 -10.31 0.22 6.17
N ALA A 101 -10.33 0.26 4.84
CA ALA A 101 -10.51 1.49 4.07
C ALA A 101 -11.91 1.53 3.44
N ASN A 102 -12.74 2.48 3.86
CA ASN A 102 -14.00 2.80 3.21
C ASN A 102 -13.74 3.75 2.05
N VAL A 103 -14.07 3.33 0.84
CA VAL A 103 -13.91 4.15 -0.38
C VAL A 103 -15.27 4.50 -0.94
N VAL A 104 -15.54 5.79 -1.07
CA VAL A 104 -16.78 6.33 -1.65
C VAL A 104 -16.45 7.05 -2.94
N SER A 105 -17.10 6.60 -4.01
CA SER A 105 -17.04 7.21 -5.33
C SER A 105 -18.38 7.85 -5.68
N ARG A 106 -18.34 8.94 -6.43
CA ARG A 106 -19.56 9.40 -7.10
C ARG A 106 -19.85 8.43 -8.25
N ALA A 107 -21.08 7.93 -8.31
CA ALA A 107 -21.55 7.29 -9.52
C ALA A 107 -21.60 8.36 -10.62
N THR A 108 -20.95 8.10 -11.75
CA THR A 108 -21.20 8.88 -12.96
C THR A 108 -22.65 8.60 -13.38
N PRO A 109 -23.51 9.63 -13.55
CA PRO A 109 -24.87 9.44 -14.03
C PRO A 109 -24.92 8.86 -15.44
#